data_AF-A0A2S9FMY0-F1
#
_entry.id   AF-A0A2S9FMY0-F1
#
_cell.length_a   1.000
_cell.length_b   1.000
_cell.length_c   1.000
_cell.angle_alpha   90.00
_cell.angle_beta   90.00
_cell.angle_gamma   90.00
#
_symmetry.space_group_name_H-M   'P 1'
#
loop_
_entity.id
_entity.type
_entity.pdbx_description
1 polymer ?
#
loop_
_entity_poly.entity_id
_entity_poly.type
_entity_poly.pdbx_seq_one_letter_code
_entity_poly.pdbx_strand_id
1 'polypeptide(L)'
;SGLFSDYLIKMAQVITWFSLDEGSGFTYWPDGPLAAPKRVLPPINNRGVVVQNEMMVHRGEANGPLEQQMPAGLAFDTVFTGDPGDRDQWVLKNGDDVIARHRTDELRFLVHWSAEVFTDFDELKKNMDGSD
;
A
#
# COMPACT_ATOMS: atom_id res chain seq x y z
N SER A 1 8.51 11.27 24.37
CA SER A 1 9.51 12.26 24.82
C SER A 1 9.58 13.50 23.94
N GLY A 2 8.98 13.56 22.72
CA GLY A 2 8.86 14.80 21.92
C GLY A 2 10.18 15.40 21.40
N LEU A 3 11.32 14.82 21.79
CA LEU A 3 12.66 15.38 21.61
C LEU A 3 13.03 15.70 20.16
N PHE A 4 12.44 15.00 19.20
CA PHE A 4 12.72 15.16 17.77
C PHE A 4 11.51 15.65 16.96
N SER A 5 10.44 16.10 17.64
CA SER A 5 9.21 16.52 16.97
C SER A 5 9.45 17.71 16.03
N ASP A 6 10.34 18.63 16.39
CA ASP A 6 10.66 19.81 15.57
C ASP A 6 11.56 19.49 14.37
N TYR A 7 12.14 18.29 14.33
CA TYR A 7 12.97 17.80 13.23
C TYR A 7 12.22 16.77 12.35
N LEU A 8 10.96 16.47 12.69
CA LEU A 8 10.14 15.57 11.89
C LEU A 8 9.77 16.27 10.58
N ILE A 9 10.09 15.63 9.45
CA ILE A 9 9.54 16.03 8.16
C ILE A 9 8.04 15.70 8.17
N LYS A 10 7.21 16.75 8.18
CA LYS A 10 5.77 16.60 8.11
C LYS A 10 5.39 16.14 6.70
N MET A 11 4.67 15.05 6.63
CA MET A 11 4.23 14.43 5.40
C MET A 11 2.71 14.26 5.42
N ALA A 12 2.04 14.64 4.34
CA ALA A 12 0.72 14.13 4.04
C ALA A 12 0.88 12.88 3.17
N GLN A 13 0.60 11.71 3.73
CA GLN A 13 0.70 10.45 3.01
C GLN A 13 -0.67 9.81 2.92
N VAL A 14 -1.02 9.38 1.71
CA VAL A 14 -2.30 8.73 1.42
C VAL A 14 -2.03 7.33 0.94
N ILE A 15 -2.59 6.35 1.65
CA ILE A 15 -2.65 4.96 1.19
C ILE A 15 -4.10 4.70 0.81
N THR A 16 -4.35 4.31 -0.44
CA THR A 16 -5.67 3.93 -0.94
C THR A 16 -5.63 2.57 -1.61
N TRP A 17 -6.74 1.83 -1.50
CA TRP A 17 -6.86 0.47 -2.01
C TRP A 17 -8.04 0.33 -2.96
N PHE A 18 -7.88 -0.57 -3.94
CA PHE A 18 -8.92 -1.08 -4.80
C PHE A 18 -8.87 -2.60 -4.72
N SER A 19 -9.74 -3.18 -3.88
CA SER A 19 -9.78 -4.60 -3.60
C SER A 19 -11.17 -4.99 -3.13
N LEU A 20 -11.75 -5.97 -3.83
CA LEU A 20 -13.06 -6.53 -3.53
C LEU A 20 -12.99 -7.76 -2.62
N ASP A 21 -11.78 -8.22 -2.30
CA ASP A 21 -11.54 -9.39 -1.47
C ASP A 21 -12.04 -9.18 -0.03
N GLU A 22 -12.93 -10.07 0.40
CA GLU A 22 -13.54 -10.10 1.73
C GLU A 22 -12.56 -10.53 2.83
N GLY A 23 -11.44 -11.16 2.49
CA GLY A 23 -10.35 -11.51 3.40
C GLY A 23 -9.30 -10.41 3.58
N SER A 24 -9.35 -9.36 2.73
CA SER A 24 -8.42 -8.24 2.74
C SER A 24 -8.59 -7.33 3.95
N GLY A 25 -7.78 -6.29 4.02
CA GLY A 25 -7.87 -5.27 5.07
C GLY A 25 -6.59 -4.53 5.32
N PHE A 26 -6.66 -3.64 6.31
CA PHE A 26 -5.53 -2.84 6.78
C PHE A 26 -5.60 -2.70 8.29
N THR A 27 -4.58 -3.18 9.00
CA THR A 27 -4.46 -3.01 10.45
C THR A 27 -3.49 -1.85 10.75
N TYR A 28 -3.84 -0.97 11.67
CA TYR A 28 -2.98 0.15 12.09
C TYR A 28 -3.10 0.44 13.59
N TRP A 29 -2.08 1.09 14.15
CA TRP A 29 -1.97 1.42 15.57
C TRP A 29 -1.78 2.93 15.73
N PRO A 30 -2.87 3.71 15.87
CA PRO A 30 -2.78 5.17 15.94
C PRO A 30 -2.16 5.67 17.25
N ASP A 31 -2.32 4.88 18.32
CA ASP A 31 -1.87 5.22 19.67
C ASP A 31 -0.57 4.48 20.04
N GLY A 32 0.15 3.97 19.04
CA GLY A 32 1.42 3.25 19.19
C GLY A 32 1.30 1.72 19.24
N PRO A 33 2.41 0.99 19.02
CA PRO A 33 2.41 -0.46 18.81
C PRO A 33 1.96 -1.29 20.02
N LEU A 34 2.00 -0.73 21.22
CA LEU A 34 1.54 -1.39 22.44
C LEU A 34 0.04 -1.19 22.72
N ALA A 35 -0.61 -0.26 22.01
CA ALA A 35 -2.04 0.00 22.13
C ALA A 35 -2.85 -1.00 21.28
N ALA A 36 -4.18 -0.99 21.44
CA ALA A 36 -5.05 -1.82 20.63
C ALA A 36 -5.06 -1.35 19.16
N PRO A 37 -5.03 -2.27 18.18
CA PRO A 37 -5.12 -1.90 16.77
C PRO A 37 -6.51 -1.37 16.41
N LYS A 38 -6.55 -0.57 15.35
CA LYS A 38 -7.74 -0.28 14.55
C LYS A 38 -7.60 -0.94 13.17
N ARG A 39 -8.72 -1.11 12.49
CA ARG A 39 -8.78 -1.78 11.18
C ARG A 39 -9.64 -1.01 10.18
N VAL A 40 -9.20 -0.99 8.93
CA VAL A 40 -10.08 -0.76 7.78
C VAL A 40 -10.56 -2.13 7.33
N LEU A 41 -11.84 -2.42 7.60
CA LEU A 41 -12.43 -3.73 7.29
C LEU A 41 -12.70 -3.88 5.79
N PRO A 42 -12.63 -5.11 5.27
CA PRO A 42 -12.96 -5.41 3.88
C PRO A 42 -14.46 -5.20 3.57
N PRO A 43 -14.83 -5.07 2.28
CA PRO A 43 -13.91 -4.80 1.17
C PRO A 43 -13.31 -3.39 1.31
N ILE A 44 -12.03 -3.26 1.01
CA ILE A 44 -11.31 -1.98 1.11
C ILE A 44 -11.28 -1.22 -0.23
N ASN A 45 -12.21 -1.52 -1.13
CA ASN A 45 -12.30 -0.89 -2.44
C ASN A 45 -12.66 0.60 -2.36
N ASN A 46 -11.87 1.44 -3.02
CA ASN A 46 -11.99 2.90 -3.01
C ASN A 46 -12.03 3.48 -1.58
N ARG A 47 -11.24 2.91 -0.68
CA ARG A 47 -11.02 3.41 0.68
C ARG A 47 -9.56 3.81 0.84
N GLY A 48 -9.31 4.83 1.64
CA GLY A 48 -7.96 5.24 1.97
C GLY A 48 -7.84 5.86 3.35
N VAL A 49 -6.59 6.03 3.76
CA VAL A 49 -6.20 6.70 5.01
C VAL A 49 -5.21 7.80 4.69
N VAL A 50 -5.30 8.91 5.43
CA VAL A 50 -4.33 10.01 5.40
C VAL A 50 -3.55 9.96 6.70
N VAL A 51 -2.23 9.85 6.62
CA VAL A 51 -1.37 9.53 7.76
C VAL A 51 -0.01 10.21 7.66
N GLN A 52 0.65 10.40 8.80
CA GLN A 52 2.11 10.45 8.88
C GLN A 52 2.58 9.00 9.07
N ASN A 53 3.01 8.37 7.98
CA ASN A 53 3.21 6.93 7.89
C ASN A 53 4.34 6.44 8.81
N GLU A 54 5.38 7.26 8.99
CA GLU A 54 6.53 6.96 9.87
C GLU A 54 6.13 6.92 11.35
N MET A 55 5.02 7.56 11.71
CA MET A 55 4.53 7.67 13.10
C MET A 55 3.42 6.67 13.41
N MET A 56 2.90 5.95 12.42
CA MET A 56 1.81 5.00 12.59
C MET A 56 2.27 3.60 12.21
N VAL A 57 2.43 2.71 13.20
CA VAL A 57 2.66 1.29 12.91
C VAL A 57 1.43 0.74 12.16
N HIS A 58 1.67 -0.02 11.09
CA HIS A 58 0.60 -0.57 10.26
C HIS A 58 1.06 -1.80 9.46
N ARG A 59 0.09 -2.53 8.93
CA ARG A 59 0.30 -3.62 7.98
C ARG A 59 -0.88 -3.78 7.04
N GLY A 60 -0.60 -4.20 5.80
CA GLY A 60 -1.61 -4.81 4.94
C GLY A 60 -2.00 -6.18 5.51
N GLU A 61 -3.29 -6.49 5.50
CA GLU A 61 -3.77 -7.86 5.79
C GLU A 61 -3.67 -8.73 4.54
N ALA A 62 -3.73 -10.05 4.69
CA ALA A 62 -3.61 -10.99 3.57
C ALA A 62 -4.70 -10.75 2.51
N ASN A 63 -4.44 -11.11 1.26
CA ASN A 63 -5.44 -11.09 0.20
C ASN A 63 -5.26 -12.28 -0.75
N GLY A 64 -6.35 -12.65 -1.41
CA GLY A 64 -6.43 -13.80 -2.29
C GLY A 64 -6.38 -15.14 -1.53
N PRO A 65 -6.72 -16.23 -2.23
CA PRO A 65 -6.70 -17.57 -1.65
C PRO A 65 -5.26 -18.11 -1.51
N LEU A 66 -5.03 -18.95 -0.49
CA LEU A 66 -3.70 -19.48 -0.15
C LEU A 66 -3.08 -20.31 -1.28
N GLU A 67 -3.90 -21.10 -1.96
CA GLU A 67 -3.49 -21.95 -3.07
C GLU A 67 -2.98 -21.17 -4.29
N GLN A 68 -3.23 -19.87 -4.36
CA GLN A 68 -2.76 -19.00 -5.46
C GLN A 68 -1.51 -18.19 -5.09
N GLN A 69 -1.02 -18.23 -3.84
CA GLN A 69 0.15 -17.45 -3.43
C GLN A 69 1.46 -17.92 -4.10
N MET A 70 1.54 -19.21 -4.44
CA MET A 70 2.70 -19.84 -5.06
C MET A 70 2.25 -20.72 -6.23
N PRO A 71 1.89 -20.12 -7.39
CA PRO A 71 1.46 -20.89 -8.55
C PRO A 71 2.57 -21.82 -9.03
N ALA A 72 2.19 -23.00 -9.53
CA ALA A 72 3.14 -23.94 -10.09
C ALA A 72 3.92 -23.31 -11.25
N GLY A 73 5.25 -23.41 -11.21
CA GLY A 73 6.12 -22.82 -12.23
C GLY A 73 6.55 -21.38 -11.94
N LEU A 74 6.18 -20.77 -10.80
CA LEU A 74 6.71 -19.47 -10.41
C LEU A 74 8.25 -19.48 -10.39
N ALA A 75 8.86 -18.55 -11.12
CA ALA A 75 10.30 -18.44 -11.31
C ALA A 75 10.75 -16.97 -11.20
N PHE A 76 12.06 -16.72 -11.13
CA PHE A 76 12.61 -15.37 -11.00
C PHE A 76 12.32 -14.46 -12.20
N ASP A 77 12.09 -15.04 -13.37
CA ASP A 77 11.78 -14.37 -14.62
C ASP A 77 10.28 -14.36 -14.96
N THR A 78 9.41 -14.81 -14.04
CA THR A 78 7.96 -14.70 -14.20
C THR A 78 7.55 -13.23 -14.31
N VAL A 79 6.74 -12.91 -15.32
CA VAL A 79 6.17 -11.57 -15.55
C VAL A 79 4.68 -11.57 -15.25
N PHE A 80 4.19 -10.53 -14.58
CA PHE A 80 2.75 -10.23 -14.41
C PHE A 80 2.34 -9.13 -15.38
N THR A 81 1.33 -9.39 -16.22
CA THR A 81 0.87 -8.44 -17.25
C THR A 81 -0.62 -8.60 -17.53
N GLY A 82 -1.23 -7.61 -18.19
CA GLY A 82 -2.60 -7.74 -18.71
C GLY A 82 -2.69 -8.79 -19.83
N ASP A 83 -3.82 -9.48 -19.94
CA ASP A 83 -4.05 -10.37 -21.06
C ASP A 83 -4.39 -9.55 -22.33
N PRO A 84 -3.66 -9.73 -23.44
CA PRO A 84 -3.96 -9.00 -24.68
C PRO A 84 -5.31 -9.36 -25.31
N GLY A 85 -5.87 -10.53 -24.99
CA GLY A 85 -7.16 -11.02 -25.46
C GLY A 85 -8.35 -10.67 -24.57
N ASP A 86 -8.11 -10.21 -23.32
CA ASP A 86 -9.17 -9.87 -22.38
C ASP A 86 -8.70 -8.77 -21.39
N ARG A 87 -9.32 -7.59 -21.49
CA ARG A 87 -9.00 -6.42 -20.65
C ARG A 87 -9.25 -6.64 -19.16
N ASP A 88 -10.13 -7.59 -18.82
CA ASP A 88 -10.52 -7.86 -17.44
C ASP A 88 -9.64 -8.96 -16.83
N GLN A 89 -8.66 -9.48 -17.57
CA GLN A 89 -7.76 -10.56 -17.16
C GLN A 89 -6.30 -10.12 -17.09
N TRP A 90 -5.58 -10.79 -16.19
CA TRP A 90 -4.16 -10.66 -15.96
C TRP A 90 -3.53 -12.05 -15.98
N VAL A 91 -2.28 -12.10 -16.40
CA VAL A 91 -1.53 -13.35 -16.63
C VAL A 91 -0.17 -13.28 -15.95
N LEU A 92 0.22 -14.38 -15.31
CA LEU A 92 1.61 -14.65 -14.93
C LEU A 92 2.21 -15.55 -16.00
N LYS A 93 3.38 -15.19 -16.51
CA LYS A 93 4.02 -15.90 -17.64
C LYS A 93 5.52 -16.11 -17.45
N ASN A 94 6.01 -17.25 -17.93
CA ASN A 94 7.43 -17.53 -18.15
C ASN A 94 7.67 -17.62 -19.66
N GLY A 95 8.25 -16.58 -20.26
CA GLY A 95 8.27 -16.46 -21.72
C GLY A 95 6.84 -16.46 -22.28
N ASP A 96 6.53 -17.44 -23.13
CA ASP A 96 5.20 -17.59 -23.74
C ASP A 96 4.24 -18.46 -22.90
N ASP A 97 4.75 -19.17 -21.90
CA ASP A 97 3.95 -20.08 -21.08
C ASP A 97 3.19 -19.34 -19.98
N VAL A 98 1.85 -19.45 -19.99
CA VAL A 98 0.98 -18.89 -18.94
C VAL A 98 0.89 -19.86 -17.78
N ILE A 99 1.34 -19.43 -16.60
CA ILE A 99 1.36 -20.26 -15.38
C ILE A 99 0.20 -19.95 -14.42
N ALA A 100 -0.38 -18.75 -14.49
CA ALA A 100 -1.57 -18.37 -13.73
C ALA A 100 -2.36 -17.25 -14.41
N ARG A 101 -3.64 -17.13 -14.05
CA ARG A 101 -4.59 -16.13 -14.55
C ARG A 101 -5.38 -15.56 -13.38
N HIS A 102 -5.59 -14.24 -13.40
CA HIS A 102 -6.37 -13.53 -12.40
C HIS A 102 -7.30 -12.54 -13.08
N ARG A 103 -8.52 -12.41 -12.56
CA ARG A 103 -9.44 -11.36 -12.98
C ARG A 103 -9.12 -10.04 -12.27
N THR A 104 -9.49 -8.93 -12.89
CA THR A 104 -9.29 -7.59 -12.31
C THR A 104 -10.02 -7.42 -10.97
N ASP A 105 -11.19 -8.04 -10.80
CA ASP A 105 -11.94 -8.01 -9.54
C ASP A 105 -11.35 -8.89 -8.42
N GLU A 106 -10.37 -9.74 -8.73
CA GLU A 106 -9.59 -10.53 -7.76
C GLU A 106 -8.34 -9.79 -7.27
N LEU A 107 -7.93 -8.73 -7.97
CA LEU A 107 -6.72 -7.99 -7.63
C LEU A 107 -6.91 -7.09 -6.41
N ARG A 108 -5.82 -6.94 -5.66
CA ARG A 108 -5.64 -5.83 -4.73
C ARG A 108 -4.65 -4.84 -5.34
N PHE A 109 -5.14 -3.69 -5.76
CA PHE A 109 -4.31 -2.58 -6.18
C PHE A 109 -4.17 -1.56 -5.05
N LEU A 110 -2.96 -1.09 -4.79
CA LEU A 110 -2.63 -0.12 -3.74
C LEU A 110 -1.92 1.06 -4.40
N VAL A 111 -2.42 2.27 -4.15
CA VAL A 111 -1.74 3.51 -4.52
C VAL A 111 -1.28 4.19 -3.23
N HIS A 112 0.01 4.50 -3.17
CA HIS A 112 0.62 5.28 -2.10
C HIS A 112 1.17 6.56 -2.68
N TRP A 113 0.73 7.69 -2.15
CA TRP A 113 1.24 9.01 -2.49
C TRP A 113 1.70 9.73 -1.23
N SER A 114 2.73 10.56 -1.36
CA SER A 114 3.29 11.33 -0.27
C SER A 114 3.62 12.74 -0.75
N ALA A 115 3.40 13.72 0.11
CA ALA A 115 3.91 15.07 -0.07
C ALA A 115 4.47 15.60 1.25
N GLU A 116 5.60 16.30 1.15
CA GLU A 116 6.06 17.18 2.22
C GLU A 116 5.05 18.31 2.39
N VAL A 117 4.66 18.57 3.63
CA VAL A 117 3.71 19.63 3.97
C VAL A 117 4.34 20.57 4.97
N PHE A 118 4.09 21.86 4.77
CA PHE A 118 4.66 22.93 5.57
C PHE A 118 3.50 23.75 6.14
N THR A 119 3.60 24.10 7.41
CA THR A 119 2.60 24.92 8.11
C THR A 119 2.56 26.33 7.51
N ASP A 120 3.73 26.82 7.10
CA ASP A 120 3.92 28.13 6.50
C ASP A 120 5.19 28.19 5.62
N PHE A 121 5.45 29.37 5.06
CA PHE A 121 6.58 29.62 4.19
C PHE A 121 7.93 29.65 4.92
N ASP A 122 7.94 29.95 6.23
CA ASP A 122 9.16 29.99 7.02
C ASP A 122 9.64 28.56 7.33
N GLU A 123 8.72 27.63 7.59
CA GLU A 123 9.02 26.21 7.72
C GLU A 123 9.54 25.62 6.41
N LEU A 124 8.92 25.96 5.27
CA LEU A 124 9.41 25.57 3.95
C LEU A 124 10.84 26.04 3.71
N LYS A 125 11.13 27.32 3.96
CA LYS A 125 12.48 27.88 3.82
C LYS A 125 13.49 27.15 4.69
N LYS A 126 13.16 26.93 5.97
CA LYS A 126 14.05 26.21 6.89
C LYS A 126 14.41 24.83 6.34
N ASN A 127 13.42 24.11 5.81
CA ASN A 127 13.63 22.80 5.19
C ASN A 127 14.50 22.88 3.92
N MET A 128 14.21 23.83 3.02
CA MET A 128 14.94 23.99 1.75
C MET A 128 16.37 24.50 1.91
N ASP A 129 16.62 25.38 2.88
CA ASP A 129 17.92 26.00 3.13
C ASP A 129 18.89 25.03 3.84
N GLY A 130 18.38 23.94 4.42
CA GLY A 130 19.19 22.93 5.13
C GLY A 130 19.97 23.49 6.32
N SER A 131 19.48 24.57 6.93
CA SER A 131 20.12 25.26 8.05
C SER A 131 19.35 25.05 9.36
N ASP A 132 20.09 24.81 10.44
CA ASP A 132 19.55 24.52 11.79
C ASP A 132 18.95 25.76 12.47
#